data_AF-A0A1S2R2R2-F1
#
_entry.id   AF-A0A1S2R2R2-F1
#
_cell.length_a   1.000
_cell.length_b   1.000
_cell.length_c   1.000
_cell.angle_alpha   90.00
_cell.angle_beta   90.00
_cell.angle_gamma   90.00
#
_symmetry.space_group_name_H-M   'P 1'
#
loop_
_entity.id
_entity.type
_entity.pdbx_description
1 polymer ?
#
loop_
_entity_poly.entity_id
_entity_poly.type
_entity_poly.pdbx_seq_one_letter_code
_entity_poly.pdbx_strand_id
1 'polypeptide(L)'
;MNKISLIANYLIEHAHILTDGIVDEIIKNFDFEVPAKDIDDARVMYVEFLKFLGESITCTEGSVPESLIKWSKENGEKTAHSGGHISDILLRYPETRIAFADYFLKLGLKHQLNTDEVVLILKRVNHMLDLSINETVFAFERRNQEILKTAKNEIDKLSSPIVPIQDGLAVLPLIGSIDSDRADHLINTVIPKIPAHEVTCLIIDFSGIITIDTTVSSHIFNVYKVLRLLGIQVIFTGIRPELASRVIESGADFSSFQVYATVKQAIEAM
;
A
#
# COMPACT_ATOMS: atom_id res chain seq x y z
N MET A 1 26.87 -38.04 -14.01
CA MET A 1 25.74 -37.09 -13.86
C MET A 1 24.56 -37.64 -14.65
N ASN A 2 23.35 -37.65 -14.10
CA ASN A 2 22.17 -38.03 -14.89
C ASN A 2 21.82 -36.90 -15.90
N LYS A 3 21.00 -37.19 -16.91
CA LYS A 3 20.66 -36.22 -17.96
C LYS A 3 20.00 -34.95 -17.40
N ILE A 4 19.17 -35.10 -16.37
CA ILE A 4 18.51 -33.99 -15.67
C ILE A 4 19.52 -33.01 -15.05
N SER A 5 20.53 -33.51 -14.34
CA SER A 5 21.60 -32.67 -13.79
C SER A 5 22.44 -32.01 -14.88
N LEU A 6 22.64 -32.66 -16.03
CA LEU A 6 23.32 -32.04 -17.18
C LEU A 6 22.54 -30.85 -17.72
N ILE A 7 21.20 -30.98 -17.84
CA ILE A 7 20.34 -29.87 -18.24
C ILE A 7 20.36 -28.75 -17.20
N ALA A 8 20.25 -29.07 -15.91
CA ALA A 8 20.32 -28.09 -14.84
C ALA A 8 21.60 -27.24 -14.91
N ASN A 9 22.77 -27.89 -15.01
CA ASN A 9 24.04 -27.19 -15.13
C ASN A 9 24.14 -26.39 -16.43
N TYR A 10 23.65 -26.94 -17.55
CA TYR A 10 23.62 -26.25 -18.83
C TYR A 10 22.84 -24.92 -18.74
N LEU A 11 21.67 -24.91 -18.08
CA LEU A 11 20.89 -23.69 -17.87
C LEU A 11 21.66 -22.65 -17.05
N ILE A 12 22.34 -23.07 -15.97
CA ILE A 12 23.08 -22.16 -15.08
C ILE A 12 24.28 -21.55 -15.83
N GLU A 13 25.07 -22.38 -16.50
CA GLU A 13 26.31 -21.96 -17.18
C GLU A 13 26.03 -21.09 -18.41
N HIS A 14 24.92 -21.35 -19.12
CA HIS A 14 24.61 -20.68 -20.39
C HIS A 14 23.47 -19.66 -20.28
N ALA A 15 23.00 -19.34 -19.07
CA ALA A 15 21.85 -18.45 -18.83
C ALA A 15 21.90 -17.17 -19.69
N HIS A 16 23.03 -16.47 -19.70
CA HIS A 16 23.23 -15.24 -20.48
C HIS A 16 22.95 -15.39 -21.98
N ILE A 17 23.35 -16.51 -22.58
CA ILE A 17 23.19 -16.76 -24.02
C ILE A 17 21.76 -17.24 -24.32
N LEU A 18 21.20 -18.04 -23.43
CA LEU A 18 19.87 -18.64 -23.61
C LEU A 18 18.75 -17.61 -23.47
N THR A 19 18.93 -16.62 -22.60
CA THR A 19 17.92 -15.59 -22.32
C THR A 19 17.51 -14.83 -23.57
N ASP A 20 18.44 -14.49 -24.45
CA ASP A 20 18.14 -13.69 -25.63
C ASP A 20 17.08 -14.36 -26.52
N GLY A 21 17.26 -15.64 -26.83
CA GLY A 21 16.32 -16.39 -27.66
C GLY A 21 14.98 -16.62 -26.97
N ILE A 22 14.95 -16.76 -25.64
CA ILE A 22 13.71 -16.94 -24.88
C ILE A 22 12.91 -15.64 -24.83
N VAL A 23 13.56 -14.51 -24.51
CA VAL A 23 12.92 -13.20 -24.46
C VAL A 23 12.38 -12.80 -25.83
N ASP A 24 13.16 -13.04 -26.90
CA ASP A 24 12.70 -12.79 -28.27
C ASP A 24 11.45 -13.60 -28.62
N GLU A 25 11.35 -14.86 -28.16
CA GLU A 25 10.17 -15.69 -28.40
C GLU A 25 8.94 -15.20 -27.61
N ILE A 26 9.14 -14.80 -26.36
CA ILE A 26 8.07 -14.24 -25.52
C ILE A 26 7.50 -12.97 -26.16
N ILE A 27 8.37 -12.09 -26.66
CA ILE A 27 7.95 -10.81 -27.27
C ILE A 27 7.11 -11.05 -28.52
N LYS A 28 7.44 -12.05 -29.34
CA LYS A 28 6.66 -12.38 -30.54
C LYS A 28 5.22 -12.81 -30.23
N ASN A 29 4.97 -13.30 -29.02
CA ASN A 29 3.64 -13.74 -28.63
C ASN A 29 2.77 -12.60 -28.08
N PHE A 30 3.33 -11.42 -27.80
CA PHE A 30 2.54 -10.25 -27.46
C PHE A 30 1.88 -9.66 -28.70
N ASP A 31 0.66 -9.15 -28.52
CA ASP A 31 -0.13 -8.45 -29.54
C ASP A 31 0.14 -6.94 -29.59
N PHE A 32 1.16 -6.46 -28.86
CA PHE A 32 1.59 -5.08 -28.78
C PHE A 32 3.12 -4.93 -28.82
N GLU A 33 3.58 -3.72 -29.13
CA GLU A 33 5.01 -3.40 -29.13
C GLU A 33 5.53 -3.19 -27.71
N VAL A 34 6.60 -3.90 -27.35
CA VAL A 34 7.27 -3.78 -26.05
C VAL A 34 8.38 -2.74 -26.14
N PRO A 35 8.44 -1.74 -25.25
CA PRO A 35 9.52 -0.75 -25.24
C PRO A 35 10.91 -1.38 -25.09
N ALA A 36 11.90 -0.87 -25.83
CA ALA A 36 13.27 -1.40 -25.81
C ALA A 36 13.88 -1.52 -24.40
N LYS A 37 13.60 -0.53 -23.54
CA LYS A 37 14.04 -0.55 -22.14
C LYS A 37 13.47 -1.74 -21.36
N ASP A 38 12.19 -2.05 -21.56
CA ASP A 38 11.53 -3.16 -20.87
C ASP A 38 12.07 -4.51 -21.36
N ILE A 39 12.49 -4.58 -22.62
CA ILE A 39 13.18 -5.75 -23.19
C ILE A 39 14.54 -5.93 -22.53
N ASP A 40 15.34 -4.87 -22.39
CA ASP A 40 16.65 -4.92 -21.74
C ASP A 40 16.53 -5.32 -20.27
N ASP A 41 15.59 -4.72 -19.53
CA ASP A 41 15.30 -5.06 -18.14
C ASP A 41 14.82 -6.52 -18.02
N ALA A 42 14.01 -7.00 -18.97
CA ALA A 42 13.59 -8.39 -19.02
C ALA A 42 14.78 -9.33 -19.26
N ARG A 43 15.71 -9.02 -20.18
CA ARG A 43 16.90 -9.87 -20.39
C ARG A 43 17.71 -10.03 -19.10
N VAL A 44 17.94 -8.95 -18.35
CA VAL A 44 18.64 -9.05 -17.06
C VAL A 44 17.88 -9.95 -16.08
N MET A 45 16.56 -9.75 -15.97
CA MET A 45 15.69 -10.53 -15.10
C MET A 45 15.69 -12.04 -15.42
N TYR A 46 15.61 -12.38 -16.71
CA TYR A 46 15.52 -13.76 -17.18
C TYR A 46 16.81 -14.56 -17.04
N VAL A 47 17.98 -13.89 -17.05
CA VAL A 47 19.25 -14.55 -16.75
C VAL A 47 19.23 -15.13 -15.34
N GLU A 48 18.74 -14.37 -14.37
CA GLU A 48 18.65 -14.81 -12.99
C GLU A 48 17.58 -15.88 -12.82
N PHE A 49 16.43 -15.71 -13.48
CA PHE A 49 15.36 -16.71 -13.52
C PHE A 49 15.82 -18.07 -14.06
N LEU A 50 16.63 -18.10 -15.12
CA LEU A 50 17.20 -19.33 -15.67
C LEU A 50 18.15 -20.03 -14.68
N LYS A 51 18.90 -19.28 -13.89
CA LYS A 51 19.77 -19.84 -12.84
C LYS A 51 18.92 -20.48 -11.74
N PHE A 52 17.88 -19.80 -11.27
CA PHE A 52 16.93 -20.38 -10.30
C PHE A 52 16.27 -21.66 -10.84
N LEU A 53 15.97 -21.69 -12.14
CA LEU A 53 15.41 -22.88 -12.76
C LEU A 53 16.38 -24.05 -12.78
N GLY A 54 17.63 -23.81 -13.16
CA GLY A 54 18.67 -24.83 -13.11
C GLY A 54 18.85 -25.40 -11.71
N GLU A 55 18.88 -24.55 -10.69
CA GLU A 55 18.91 -24.97 -9.28
C GLU A 55 17.65 -25.77 -8.89
N SER A 56 16.47 -25.25 -9.23
CA SER A 56 15.16 -25.86 -8.91
C SER A 56 14.97 -27.26 -9.49
N ILE A 57 15.50 -27.53 -10.69
CA ILE A 57 15.46 -28.86 -11.31
C ILE A 57 16.15 -29.92 -10.44
N THR A 58 17.18 -29.52 -9.68
CA THR A 58 17.94 -30.42 -8.80
C THR A 58 17.46 -30.44 -7.35
N CYS A 59 16.52 -29.56 -6.98
CA CYS A 59 15.95 -29.52 -5.65
C CYS A 59 15.04 -30.72 -5.33
N THR A 60 14.76 -30.95 -4.05
CA THR A 60 13.73 -31.88 -3.58
C THR A 60 12.39 -31.60 -4.27
N GLU A 61 11.58 -32.63 -4.51
CA GLU A 61 10.26 -32.46 -5.12
C GLU A 61 9.41 -31.47 -4.31
N GLY A 62 8.78 -30.52 -5.01
CA GLY A 62 7.96 -29.47 -4.40
C GLY A 62 8.73 -28.27 -3.85
N SER A 63 10.06 -28.27 -3.80
CA SER A 63 10.85 -27.12 -3.36
C SER A 63 11.48 -26.32 -4.50
N VAL A 64 11.82 -25.08 -4.19
CA VAL A 64 12.55 -24.11 -5.04
C VAL A 64 13.66 -23.45 -4.21
N PRO A 65 14.65 -22.82 -4.85
CA PRO A 65 15.67 -22.05 -4.13
C PRO A 65 15.05 -20.93 -3.28
N GLU A 66 15.53 -20.74 -2.04
CA GLU A 66 15.07 -19.63 -1.19
C GLU A 66 15.35 -18.26 -1.81
N SER A 67 16.42 -18.17 -2.60
CA SER A 67 16.81 -16.99 -3.38
C SER A 67 15.71 -16.57 -4.37
N LEU A 68 15.02 -17.52 -5.02
CA LEU A 68 13.88 -17.22 -5.90
C LEU A 68 12.73 -16.56 -5.13
N ILE A 69 12.42 -17.07 -3.93
CA ILE A 69 11.34 -16.54 -3.10
C ILE A 69 11.65 -15.10 -2.69
N LYS A 70 12.88 -14.86 -2.24
CA LYS A 70 13.34 -13.51 -1.89
C LYS A 70 13.29 -12.57 -3.10
N TRP A 71 13.82 -13.01 -4.23
CA TRP A 71 13.83 -12.24 -5.48
C TRP A 71 12.41 -11.89 -5.96
N SER A 72 11.48 -12.85 -5.86
CA SER A 72 10.08 -12.63 -6.25
C SER A 72 9.39 -11.60 -5.35
N LYS A 73 9.65 -11.64 -4.04
CA LYS A 73 9.16 -10.62 -3.09
C LYS A 73 9.70 -9.23 -3.42
N GLU A 74 11.01 -9.12 -3.67
CA GLU A 74 11.67 -7.86 -4.03
C GLU A 74 11.09 -7.26 -5.32
N ASN A 75 10.76 -8.10 -6.30
CA ASN A 75 10.10 -7.66 -7.54
C ASN A 75 8.72 -7.02 -7.25
N GLY A 76 7.92 -7.66 -6.40
CA GLY A 76 6.60 -7.14 -6.00
C GLY A 76 6.70 -5.84 -5.21
N GLU A 77 7.60 -5.79 -4.22
CA GLU A 77 7.84 -4.61 -3.39
C GLU A 77 8.34 -3.42 -4.20
N LYS A 78 9.30 -3.64 -5.12
CA LYS A 78 9.82 -2.60 -6.01
C LYS A 78 8.73 -2.02 -6.90
N THR A 79 7.89 -2.87 -7.46
CA THR A 79 6.79 -2.44 -8.33
C THR A 79 5.79 -1.58 -7.56
N ALA A 80 5.37 -2.00 -6.37
CA ALA A 80 4.51 -1.21 -5.50
C ALA A 80 5.15 0.13 -5.11
N HIS A 81 6.44 0.13 -4.75
CA HIS A 81 7.15 1.34 -4.36
C HIS A 81 7.27 2.37 -5.50
N SER A 82 7.43 1.89 -6.74
CA SER A 82 7.48 2.73 -7.93
C SER A 82 6.11 3.22 -8.43
N GLY A 83 5.01 2.80 -7.80
CA GLY A 83 3.65 3.10 -8.24
C GLY A 83 3.21 2.33 -9.50
N GLY A 84 3.89 1.23 -9.84
CA GLY A 84 3.54 0.37 -10.96
C GLY A 84 2.31 -0.49 -10.68
N HIS A 85 1.83 -1.20 -11.72
CA HIS A 85 0.66 -2.06 -11.60
C HIS A 85 1.04 -3.54 -11.56
N ILE A 86 0.41 -4.32 -10.68
CA ILE A 86 0.63 -5.76 -10.62
C ILE A 86 0.25 -6.46 -11.94
N SER A 87 -0.71 -5.91 -12.68
CA SER A 87 -1.10 -6.39 -14.01
C SER A 87 0.06 -6.43 -15.01
N ASP A 88 1.00 -5.48 -14.91
CA ASP A 88 2.14 -5.37 -15.84
C ASP A 88 3.10 -6.55 -15.67
N ILE A 89 3.15 -7.11 -14.47
CA ILE A 89 3.87 -8.34 -14.15
C ILE A 89 3.08 -9.55 -14.62
N LEU A 90 1.79 -9.64 -14.24
CA LEU A 90 0.94 -10.80 -14.52
C LEU A 90 0.79 -11.08 -16.02
N LEU A 91 0.70 -10.03 -16.84
CA LEU A 91 0.53 -10.13 -18.29
C LEU A 91 1.63 -10.95 -18.97
N ARG A 92 2.84 -10.98 -18.40
CA ARG A 92 4.00 -11.63 -19.00
C ARG A 92 4.00 -13.14 -18.77
N TYR A 93 3.41 -13.63 -17.68
CA TYR A 93 3.54 -15.03 -17.24
C TYR A 93 2.94 -16.07 -18.20
N PRO A 94 1.76 -15.86 -18.84
CA PRO A 94 1.23 -16.81 -19.82
C PRO A 94 2.20 -17.05 -20.98
N GLU A 95 2.70 -15.98 -21.60
CA GLU A 95 3.63 -16.07 -22.73
C GLU A 95 4.98 -16.63 -22.34
N THR A 96 5.45 -16.26 -21.14
CA THR A 96 6.64 -16.85 -20.52
C THR A 96 6.53 -18.37 -20.41
N ARG A 97 5.39 -18.86 -19.92
CA ARG A 97 5.14 -20.29 -19.72
C ARG A 97 5.16 -21.05 -21.04
N ILE A 98 4.52 -20.50 -22.07
CA ILE A 98 4.50 -21.09 -23.42
C ILE A 98 5.92 -21.14 -24.01
N ALA A 99 6.65 -20.01 -23.97
CA ALA A 99 8.02 -19.95 -24.49
C ALA A 99 8.96 -20.94 -23.81
N PHE A 100 8.86 -21.09 -22.48
CA PHE A 100 9.63 -22.10 -21.76
C PHE A 100 9.22 -23.53 -22.14
N ALA A 101 7.92 -23.81 -22.30
CA ALA A 101 7.47 -25.14 -22.70
C ALA A 101 8.06 -25.55 -24.06
N ASP A 102 8.00 -24.65 -25.05
CA ASP A 102 8.56 -24.89 -26.38
C ASP A 102 10.08 -25.01 -26.36
N TYR A 103 10.76 -24.16 -25.56
CA TYR A 103 12.19 -24.22 -25.37
C TYR A 103 12.63 -25.58 -24.79
N PHE A 104 11.98 -26.05 -23.72
CA PHE A 104 12.34 -27.31 -23.08
C PHE A 104 11.98 -28.53 -23.90
N LEU A 105 10.93 -28.46 -24.72
CA LEU A 105 10.65 -29.49 -25.71
C LEU A 105 11.80 -29.60 -26.73
N LYS A 106 12.23 -28.48 -27.32
CA LYS A 106 13.36 -28.44 -28.28
C LYS A 106 14.67 -28.90 -27.63
N LEU A 107 14.93 -28.48 -26.40
CA LEU A 107 16.11 -28.88 -25.63
C LEU A 107 16.07 -30.38 -25.31
N GLY A 108 14.91 -30.91 -24.94
CA GLY A 108 14.70 -32.33 -24.69
C GLY A 108 15.02 -33.19 -25.90
N LEU A 109 14.55 -32.78 -27.09
CA LEU A 109 14.89 -33.44 -28.36
C LEU A 109 16.40 -33.41 -28.64
N LYS A 110 17.05 -32.25 -28.47
CA LYS A 110 18.50 -32.08 -28.69
C LYS A 110 19.35 -32.97 -27.80
N HIS A 111 18.93 -33.16 -26.55
CA HIS A 111 19.65 -33.96 -25.55
C HIS A 111 19.11 -35.39 -25.38
N GLN A 112 18.19 -35.82 -26.26
CA GLN A 112 17.57 -37.15 -26.24
C GLN A 112 16.98 -37.49 -24.86
N LEU A 113 16.28 -36.54 -24.24
CA LEU A 113 15.51 -36.77 -23.04
C LEU A 113 14.30 -37.65 -23.36
N ASN A 114 13.91 -38.52 -22.44
CA ASN A 114 12.64 -39.24 -22.55
C ASN A 114 11.46 -38.36 -22.10
N THR A 115 10.24 -38.84 -22.33
CA THR A 115 9.01 -38.10 -21.98
C THR A 115 8.94 -37.74 -20.50
N ASP A 116 9.30 -38.67 -19.60
CA ASP A 116 9.24 -38.45 -18.15
C ASP A 116 10.23 -37.35 -17.71
N GLU A 117 11.42 -37.31 -18.31
CA GLU A 117 12.44 -36.29 -18.07
C GLU A 117 11.97 -34.90 -18.53
N VAL A 118 11.35 -34.80 -19.70
CA VAL A 118 10.79 -33.53 -20.21
C VAL A 118 9.62 -33.07 -19.32
N VAL A 119 8.70 -33.97 -18.99
CA VAL A 119 7.56 -33.67 -18.12
C VAL A 119 8.03 -33.24 -16.72
N LEU A 120 9.08 -33.85 -16.19
CA LEU A 120 9.69 -33.44 -14.92
C LEU A 120 10.17 -31.98 -14.98
N ILE A 121 10.91 -31.61 -16.02
CA ILE A 121 11.42 -30.23 -16.18
C ILE A 121 10.25 -29.25 -16.33
N LEU A 122 9.24 -29.58 -17.15
CA LEU A 122 8.05 -28.72 -17.32
C LEU A 122 7.28 -28.52 -16.01
N LYS A 123 7.12 -29.58 -15.21
CA LYS A 123 6.53 -29.47 -13.87
C LYS A 123 7.34 -28.54 -12.96
N ARG A 124 8.67 -28.59 -13.03
CA ARG A 124 9.55 -27.70 -12.26
C ARG A 124 9.42 -26.24 -12.70
N VAL A 125 9.42 -25.98 -14.00
CA VAL A 125 9.18 -24.62 -14.54
C VAL A 125 7.84 -24.08 -14.06
N ASN A 126 6.77 -24.84 -14.21
CA ASN A 126 5.43 -24.41 -13.81
C ASN A 126 5.35 -24.12 -12.32
N HIS A 127 5.84 -25.04 -11.48
CA HIS A 127 5.88 -24.85 -10.03
C HIS A 127 6.67 -23.60 -9.64
N MET A 128 7.81 -23.37 -10.30
CA MET A 128 8.65 -22.21 -10.06
C MET A 128 7.97 -20.90 -10.45
N LEU A 129 7.32 -20.85 -11.63
CA LEU A 129 6.54 -19.70 -12.09
C LEU A 129 5.38 -19.41 -11.14
N ASP A 130 4.64 -20.44 -10.72
CA ASP A 130 3.48 -20.31 -9.86
C ASP A 130 3.87 -19.82 -8.45
N LEU A 131 4.99 -20.29 -7.89
CA LEU A 131 5.51 -19.74 -6.63
C LEU A 131 6.00 -18.31 -6.81
N SER A 132 6.75 -18.03 -7.87
CA SER A 132 7.28 -16.70 -8.13
C SER A 132 6.17 -15.65 -8.29
N ILE A 133 5.12 -15.95 -9.06
CA ILE A 133 4.01 -15.02 -9.28
C ILE A 133 3.23 -14.78 -7.98
N ASN A 134 2.96 -15.83 -7.19
CA ASN A 134 2.22 -15.70 -5.94
C ASN A 134 2.99 -14.85 -4.92
N GLU A 135 4.29 -15.11 -4.74
CA GLU A 135 5.12 -14.32 -3.82
C GLU A 135 5.24 -12.87 -4.27
N THR A 136 5.36 -12.63 -5.59
CA THR A 136 5.38 -11.29 -6.16
C THR A 136 4.08 -10.54 -5.89
N VAL A 137 2.92 -11.18 -6.12
CA VAL A 137 1.59 -10.60 -5.88
C VAL A 137 1.40 -10.28 -4.40
N PHE A 138 1.67 -11.24 -3.49
CA PHE A 138 1.49 -11.02 -2.06
C PHE A 138 2.42 -9.94 -1.50
N ALA A 139 3.65 -9.87 -2.00
CA ALA A 139 4.58 -8.82 -1.61
C ALA A 139 4.13 -7.44 -2.12
N PHE A 140 3.67 -7.36 -3.37
CA PHE A 140 3.08 -6.15 -3.93
C PHE A 140 1.87 -5.67 -3.11
N GLU A 141 0.91 -6.55 -2.85
CA GLU A 141 -0.30 -6.22 -2.09
C GLU A 141 0.03 -5.72 -0.68
N ARG A 142 0.89 -6.45 0.03
CA ARG A 142 1.32 -6.06 1.38
C ARG A 142 1.99 -4.69 1.36
N ARG A 143 2.91 -4.47 0.43
CA ARG A 143 3.65 -3.20 0.34
C ARG A 143 2.72 -2.04 0.00
N ASN A 144 1.77 -2.26 -0.91
CA ASN A 144 0.81 -1.24 -1.30
C ASN A 144 -0.16 -0.89 -0.14
N GLN A 145 -0.58 -1.89 0.64
CA GLN A 145 -1.38 -1.67 1.85
C GLN A 145 -0.60 -0.85 2.91
N GLU A 146 0.69 -1.13 3.10
CA GLU A 146 1.55 -0.34 4.00
C GLU A 146 1.69 1.12 3.55
N ILE A 147 1.91 1.33 2.25
CA ILE A 147 2.00 2.68 1.66
C ILE A 147 0.68 3.43 1.88
N LEU A 148 -0.46 2.80 1.55
CA LEU A 148 -1.78 3.39 1.72
C LEU A 148 -2.09 3.71 3.19
N LYS A 149 -1.76 2.79 4.10
CA LYS A 149 -1.93 3.00 5.55
C LYS A 149 -1.07 4.16 6.05
N THR A 150 0.17 4.26 5.59
CA THR A 150 1.09 5.33 5.96
C THR A 150 0.57 6.67 5.44
N ALA A 151 0.17 6.74 4.18
CA ALA A 151 -0.42 7.94 3.58
C ALA A 151 -1.69 8.38 4.32
N LYS A 152 -2.58 7.44 4.67
CA LYS A 152 -3.79 7.73 5.47
C LYS A 152 -3.41 8.31 6.83
N ASN A 153 -2.47 7.69 7.54
CA ASN A 153 -2.02 8.17 8.85
C ASN A 153 -1.38 9.57 8.78
N GLU A 154 -0.67 9.89 7.70
CA GLU A 154 -0.10 11.22 7.48
C GLU A 154 -1.19 12.25 7.21
N ILE A 155 -2.19 11.92 6.38
CA ILE A 155 -3.37 12.76 6.16
C ILE A 155 -4.08 13.01 7.50
N ASP A 156 -4.30 11.97 8.30
CA ASP A 156 -4.98 12.09 9.60
C ASP A 156 -4.20 13.04 10.54
N LYS A 157 -2.87 12.89 10.62
CA LYS A 157 -1.99 13.80 11.39
C LYS A 157 -2.06 15.26 10.90
N LEU A 158 -2.17 15.47 9.59
CA LEU A 158 -2.28 16.80 8.99
C LEU A 158 -3.69 17.40 9.08
N SER A 159 -4.71 16.58 9.33
CA SER A 159 -6.13 16.99 9.23
C SER A 159 -6.69 17.75 10.44
N SER A 160 -5.97 17.81 11.57
CA SER A 160 -6.42 18.49 12.81
C SER A 160 -5.25 19.07 13.63
N PRO A 161 -4.39 19.95 13.05
CA PRO A 161 -3.32 20.58 13.82
C PRO A 161 -3.89 21.60 14.79
N ILE A 162 -3.42 21.60 16.03
CA ILE A 162 -3.65 22.70 16.95
C ILE A 162 -2.72 23.83 16.54
N VAL A 163 -3.29 24.98 16.17
CA VAL A 163 -2.56 26.15 15.68
C VAL A 163 -2.52 27.20 16.78
N PRO A 164 -1.37 27.42 17.45
CA PRO A 164 -1.23 28.51 18.42
C PRO A 164 -1.43 29.86 17.72
N ILE A 165 -2.20 30.75 18.35
CA ILE A 165 -2.45 32.11 17.88
C ILE A 165 -1.65 33.12 18.70
N GLN A 166 -1.67 32.95 20.02
CA GLN A 166 -0.90 33.74 21.00
C GLN A 166 -0.77 32.92 22.30
N ASP A 167 -0.04 33.44 23.28
CA ASP A 167 0.16 32.77 24.57
C ASP A 167 -1.18 32.37 25.20
N GLY A 168 -1.31 31.07 25.51
CA GLY A 168 -2.53 30.50 26.09
C GLY A 168 -3.72 30.33 25.13
N LEU A 169 -3.64 30.76 23.86
CA LEU A 169 -4.72 30.67 22.88
C LEU A 169 -4.32 29.87 21.64
N ALA A 170 -5.12 28.86 21.30
CA ALA A 170 -4.95 28.10 20.07
C ALA A 170 -6.28 27.86 19.34
N VAL A 171 -6.19 27.56 18.04
CA VAL A 171 -7.32 27.15 17.19
C VAL A 171 -7.15 25.70 16.77
N LEU A 172 -8.21 24.91 16.88
CA LEU A 172 -8.35 23.57 16.32
C LEU A 172 -9.36 23.62 15.17
N PRO A 173 -8.92 23.77 13.91
CA PRO A 173 -9.81 23.71 12.77
C PRO A 173 -10.25 22.26 12.51
N LEU A 174 -11.55 22.05 12.35
CA LEU A 174 -12.12 20.77 11.95
C LEU A 174 -12.46 20.82 10.45
N ILE A 175 -11.88 19.92 9.66
CA ILE A 175 -11.99 19.92 8.20
C ILE A 175 -12.55 18.58 7.70
N GLY A 176 -13.63 18.58 6.92
CA GLY A 176 -14.21 17.38 6.31
C GLY A 176 -15.44 16.85 7.06
N SER A 177 -15.53 15.54 7.29
CA SER A 177 -16.57 14.93 8.12
C SER A 177 -16.06 14.65 9.53
N ILE A 178 -16.97 14.69 10.51
CA ILE A 178 -16.73 14.19 11.86
C ILE A 178 -17.55 12.90 12.02
N ASP A 179 -16.89 11.82 12.42
CA ASP A 179 -17.48 10.53 12.79
C ASP A 179 -16.89 10.06 14.14
N SER A 180 -17.26 8.87 14.59
CA SER A 180 -16.78 8.30 15.86
C SER A 180 -15.26 8.09 15.87
N ASP A 181 -14.68 7.57 14.79
CA ASP A 181 -13.23 7.34 14.67
C ASP A 181 -12.45 8.65 14.82
N ARG A 182 -12.93 9.73 14.20
CA ARG A 182 -12.31 11.03 14.31
C ARG A 182 -12.46 11.66 15.69
N ALA A 183 -13.61 11.51 16.33
CA ALA A 183 -13.80 11.96 17.70
C ALA A 183 -12.85 11.25 18.68
N ASP A 184 -12.69 9.94 18.53
CA ASP A 184 -11.75 9.15 19.32
C ASP A 184 -10.30 9.56 19.03
N HIS A 185 -9.97 9.88 17.78
CA HIS A 185 -8.66 10.43 17.44
C HIS A 185 -8.41 11.78 18.13
N LEU A 186 -9.40 12.68 18.14
CA LEU A 186 -9.30 13.96 18.84
C LEU A 186 -9.01 13.77 20.32
N ILE A 187 -9.78 12.91 21.01
CA ILE A 187 -9.65 12.67 22.45
C ILE A 187 -8.31 11.99 22.79
N ASN A 188 -7.90 10.98 22.01
CA ASN A 188 -6.75 10.15 22.36
C ASN A 188 -5.42 10.65 21.80
N THR A 189 -5.44 11.49 20.75
CA THR A 189 -4.22 11.89 20.02
C THR A 189 -4.00 13.39 19.97
N VAL A 190 -5.06 14.20 19.83
CA VAL A 190 -4.95 15.65 19.65
C VAL A 190 -5.02 16.39 20.98
N ILE A 191 -6.06 16.15 21.78
CA ILE A 191 -6.27 16.79 23.09
C ILE A 191 -5.09 16.58 24.06
N PRO A 192 -4.48 15.37 24.17
CA PRO A 192 -3.35 15.16 25.08
C PRO A 192 -2.10 15.97 24.73
N LYS A 193 -2.02 16.54 23.52
CA LYS A 193 -0.92 17.44 23.13
C LYS A 193 -1.16 18.89 23.56
N ILE A 194 -2.38 19.27 23.91
CA ILE A 194 -2.75 20.63 24.30
C ILE A 194 -1.96 21.15 25.51
N PRO A 195 -1.81 20.37 26.61
CA PRO A 195 -1.09 20.84 27.79
C PRO A 195 0.38 21.14 27.51
N ALA A 196 1.01 20.48 26.54
CA ALA A 196 2.40 20.73 26.15
C ALA A 196 2.59 22.12 25.50
N HIS A 197 1.49 22.78 25.11
CA HIS A 197 1.49 24.10 24.47
C HIS A 197 1.00 25.23 25.39
N GLU A 198 0.86 24.98 26.71
CA GLU A 198 0.39 25.96 27.70
C GLU A 198 -0.96 26.61 27.34
N VAL A 199 -1.79 25.90 26.55
CA VAL A 199 -3.07 26.42 26.06
C VAL A 199 -4.09 26.43 27.19
N THR A 200 -4.60 27.62 27.51
CA THR A 200 -5.68 27.84 28.48
C THR A 200 -7.02 28.06 27.79
N CYS A 201 -7.03 28.46 26.52
CA CYS A 201 -8.22 28.62 25.70
C CYS A 201 -8.04 27.99 24.30
N LEU A 202 -9.00 27.16 23.90
CA LEU A 202 -9.06 26.52 22.60
C LEU A 202 -10.30 26.97 21.83
N ILE A 203 -10.09 27.57 20.66
CA ILE A 203 -11.15 27.82 19.67
C ILE A 203 -11.26 26.57 18.78
N ILE A 204 -12.41 25.92 18.77
CA ILE A 204 -12.70 24.82 17.84
C ILE A 204 -13.54 25.37 16.69
N ASP A 205 -13.01 25.32 15.47
CA ASP A 205 -13.66 25.89 14.28
C ASP A 205 -14.32 24.82 13.42
N PHE A 206 -15.63 24.97 13.23
CA PHE A 206 -16.50 24.08 12.46
C PHE A 206 -16.69 24.54 11.01
N SER A 207 -16.08 25.66 10.61
CA SER A 207 -16.29 26.26 9.28
C SER A 207 -15.98 25.29 8.12
N GLY A 208 -15.00 24.41 8.31
CA GLY A 208 -14.53 23.40 7.35
C GLY A 208 -15.28 22.06 7.37
N ILE A 209 -16.30 21.90 8.23
CA ILE A 209 -17.10 20.67 8.28
C ILE A 209 -18.20 20.70 7.23
N ILE A 210 -18.33 19.59 6.48
CA ILE A 210 -19.30 19.43 5.39
C ILE A 210 -20.49 18.59 5.84
N THR A 211 -20.25 17.54 6.63
CA THR A 211 -21.30 16.63 7.12
C THR A 211 -21.03 16.20 8.55
N ILE A 212 -22.12 16.04 9.30
CA ILE A 212 -22.13 15.56 10.69
C ILE A 212 -23.18 14.47 10.77
N ASP A 213 -22.75 13.26 11.11
CA ASP A 213 -23.67 12.16 11.40
C ASP A 213 -24.47 12.47 12.68
N THR A 214 -25.71 12.03 12.75
CA THR A 214 -26.63 12.22 13.89
C THR A 214 -26.04 11.78 15.24
N THR A 215 -25.03 10.90 15.25
CA THR A 215 -24.32 10.42 16.45
C THR A 215 -23.26 11.42 16.98
N VAL A 216 -22.86 12.40 16.18
CA VAL A 216 -21.69 13.27 16.40
C VAL A 216 -21.90 14.33 17.50
N SER A 217 -23.12 14.76 17.74
CA SER A 217 -23.41 15.74 18.81
C SER A 217 -22.93 15.25 20.18
N SER A 218 -23.06 13.94 20.44
CA SER A 218 -22.58 13.31 21.67
C SER A 218 -21.05 13.26 21.75
N HIS A 219 -20.39 12.99 20.62
CA HIS A 219 -18.93 12.96 20.51
C HIS A 219 -18.28 14.33 20.70
N ILE A 220 -18.84 15.40 20.08
CA ILE A 220 -18.38 16.78 20.29
C ILE A 220 -18.55 17.18 21.76
N PHE A 221 -19.66 16.78 22.38
CA PHE A 221 -19.92 17.05 23.79
C PHE A 221 -18.90 16.34 24.70
N ASN A 222 -18.50 15.12 24.36
CA ASN A 222 -17.45 14.41 25.10
C ASN A 222 -16.09 15.10 24.95
N VAL A 223 -15.72 15.53 23.74
CA VAL A 223 -14.50 16.33 23.50
C VAL A 223 -14.50 17.59 24.38
N TYR A 224 -15.60 18.33 24.40
CA TYR A 224 -15.73 19.50 25.26
C TYR A 224 -15.58 19.19 26.75
N LYS A 225 -16.28 18.15 27.23
CA LYS A 225 -16.20 17.74 28.65
C LYS A 225 -14.77 17.42 29.05
N VAL A 226 -14.05 16.67 28.22
CA VAL A 226 -12.64 16.35 28.46
C VAL A 226 -11.81 17.64 28.56
N LEU A 227 -11.95 18.57 27.61
CA LEU A 227 -11.23 19.85 27.64
C LEU A 227 -11.53 20.68 28.89
N ARG A 228 -12.80 20.75 29.30
CA ARG A 228 -13.22 21.45 30.53
C ARG A 228 -12.64 20.82 31.78
N LEU A 229 -12.59 19.49 31.86
CA LEU A 229 -11.96 18.76 32.98
C LEU A 229 -10.45 19.02 33.05
N LEU A 230 -9.81 19.26 31.91
CA LEU A 230 -8.41 19.68 31.81
C LEU A 230 -8.19 21.17 32.12
N GLY A 231 -9.25 21.91 32.46
CA GLY A 231 -9.17 23.34 32.78
C GLY A 231 -9.07 24.27 31.57
N ILE A 232 -9.31 23.76 30.36
CA ILE A 232 -9.22 24.54 29.12
C ILE A 232 -10.58 25.19 28.83
N GLN A 233 -10.59 26.50 28.62
CA GLN A 233 -11.75 27.23 28.11
C GLN A 233 -11.96 26.87 26.64
N VAL A 234 -13.19 26.49 26.26
CA VAL A 234 -13.50 26.09 24.88
C VAL A 234 -14.46 27.10 24.27
N ILE A 235 -14.13 27.57 23.06
CA ILE A 235 -14.98 28.43 22.25
C ILE A 235 -15.28 27.72 20.94
N PHE A 236 -16.54 27.71 20.51
CA PHE A 236 -16.94 27.17 19.22
C PHE A 236 -17.11 28.27 18.18
N THR A 237 -16.65 28.02 16.95
CA THR A 237 -16.82 28.94 15.83
C THR A 237 -17.25 28.24 14.55
N GLY A 238 -17.81 28.97 13.58
CA GLY A 238 -18.11 28.42 12.26
C GLY A 238 -19.26 27.41 12.20
N ILE A 239 -20.10 27.35 13.25
CA ILE A 239 -21.29 26.47 13.28
C ILE A 239 -22.34 26.99 12.29
N ARG A 240 -22.65 26.19 11.27
CA ARG A 240 -23.70 26.51 10.28
C ARG A 240 -25.11 26.25 10.85
N PRO A 241 -26.16 26.93 10.35
CA PRO A 241 -27.53 26.75 10.85
C PRO A 241 -28.01 25.29 10.86
N GLU A 242 -27.67 24.53 9.82
CA GLU A 242 -28.06 23.12 9.70
C GLU A 242 -27.41 22.26 10.80
N LEU A 243 -26.18 22.60 11.20
CA LEU A 243 -25.49 21.95 12.29
C LEU A 243 -26.13 22.31 13.64
N ALA A 244 -26.42 23.58 13.86
CA ALA A 244 -27.08 24.03 15.09
C ALA A 244 -28.41 23.30 15.33
N SER A 245 -29.23 23.11 14.29
CA SER A 245 -30.50 22.38 14.38
C SER A 245 -30.32 20.92 14.79
N ARG A 246 -29.38 20.20 14.18
CA ARG A 246 -29.09 18.78 14.53
C ARG A 246 -28.58 18.62 15.95
N VAL A 247 -27.80 19.58 16.43
CA VAL A 247 -27.31 19.59 17.80
C VAL A 247 -28.46 19.74 18.79
N ILE A 248 -29.41 20.65 18.52
CA ILE A 248 -30.62 20.83 19.35
C ILE A 248 -31.48 19.55 19.35
N GLU A 249 -31.69 18.93 18.19
CA GLU A 249 -32.46 17.68 18.06
C GLU A 249 -31.87 16.52 18.89
N SER A 250 -30.54 16.51 19.09
CA SER A 250 -29.87 15.48 19.90
C SER A 250 -30.10 15.60 21.41
N GLY A 251 -30.78 16.66 21.87
CA GLY A 251 -31.09 16.89 23.29
C GLY A 251 -29.90 17.34 24.13
N ALA A 252 -28.80 17.74 23.48
CA ALA A 252 -27.63 18.25 24.16
C ALA A 252 -27.82 19.71 24.57
N ASP A 253 -27.50 20.04 25.83
CA ASP A 253 -27.59 21.41 26.34
C ASP A 253 -26.34 22.22 25.97
N PHE A 254 -26.51 23.08 24.97
CA PHE A 254 -25.46 23.95 24.44
C PHE A 254 -25.46 25.36 25.05
N SER A 255 -26.32 25.65 26.04
CA SER A 255 -26.43 26.98 26.67
C SER A 255 -25.14 27.44 27.38
N SER A 256 -24.28 26.50 27.76
CA SER A 256 -23.00 26.76 28.44
C SER A 256 -21.84 27.07 27.50
N PHE A 257 -22.03 26.98 26.18
CA PHE A 257 -20.96 27.22 25.21
C PHE A 257 -20.83 28.69 24.83
N GLN A 258 -19.57 29.15 24.78
CA GLN A 258 -19.24 30.37 24.06
C GLN A 258 -19.16 30.05 22.57
N VAL A 259 -19.99 30.73 21.78
CA VAL A 259 -20.09 30.51 20.33
C VAL A 259 -19.98 31.84 19.60
N TYR A 260 -19.18 31.88 18.54
CA TYR A 260 -19.09 33.02 17.62
C TYR A 260 -19.25 32.54 16.17
N ALA A 261 -19.62 33.42 15.24
CA ALA A 261 -19.78 33.01 13.85
C ALA A 261 -18.43 32.70 13.18
N THR A 262 -17.35 33.36 13.61
CA THR A 262 -16.01 33.21 13.02
C THR A 262 -14.92 33.20 14.09
N VAL A 263 -13.77 32.60 13.78
CA VAL A 263 -12.55 32.68 14.60
C VAL A 263 -12.17 34.13 14.87
N LYS A 264 -12.28 35.01 13.86
CA LYS A 264 -12.01 36.44 14.01
C LYS A 264 -12.85 37.09 15.11
N GLN A 265 -14.16 36.87 15.09
CA GLN A 265 -15.07 37.42 16.11
C GLN A 265 -14.76 36.88 17.51
N ALA A 266 -14.38 35.60 17.61
CA ALA A 266 -13.98 35.02 18.89
C ALA A 266 -12.74 35.71 19.46
N ILE A 267 -11.74 35.96 18.63
CA ILE A 267 -10.50 36.66 19.03
C ILE A 267 -10.79 38.12 19.41
N GLU A 268 -11.64 38.82 18.65
CA GLU A 268 -11.99 40.22 18.93
C GLU A 268 -12.81 40.41 20.23
N ALA A 269 -13.44 39.35 20.74
CA ALA A 269 -14.28 39.38 21.93
C ALA A 269 -13.54 38.96 23.23
N MET A 270 -12.26 38.62 23.13
CA MET A 270 -11.38 38.25 24.24
C MET A 270 -10.62 39.45 24.77
#